data_AF-A0A0M9DUN7-F1
#
_entry.id   AF-A0A0M9DUN7-F1
#
_cell.length_a   1.000
_cell.length_b   1.000
_cell.length_c   1.000
_cell.angle_alpha   90.00
_cell.angle_beta   90.00
_cell.angle_gamma   90.00
#
_symmetry.space_group_name_H-M   'P 1'
#
loop_
_entity.id
_entity.type
_entity.pdbx_description
1 polymer ?
#
loop_
_entity_poly.entity_id
_entity_poly.type
_entity_poly.pdbx_seq_one_letter_code
_entity_poly.pdbx_strand_id
1 'polypeptide(L)'
;MNYKIITDKKLLQNFIDWLPELKPQETYYVSLLARSKYAEGVGADKAQLKRFTSNKEYLFDKIKQLECEIDSYKQKGNSIPQEALALYITPNPRDLEEATKKSLVKFAELITKKYTGYNPHQEVLSQIQQCCKRKIYFDLDFDGVDIGETLTEVKKHINSECLNVLQTRGGFHLLVELSKIEKQYEKTWYPKLTAITGCDVKGDNLIPVVGCSQGGFTPHFIK
;
A
#
# COMPACT_ATOMS: atom_id res chain seq x y z
N MET A 1 -15.69 -11.43 -19.73
CA MET A 1 -15.88 -10.39 -18.69
C MET A 1 -14.54 -10.23 -17.99
N ASN A 2 -14.16 -9.01 -17.62
CA ASN A 2 -12.86 -8.77 -16.99
C ASN A 2 -13.03 -8.49 -15.49
N TYR A 3 -11.99 -8.74 -14.71
CA TYR A 3 -11.90 -8.22 -13.35
C TYR A 3 -12.00 -6.70 -13.36
N LYS A 4 -12.66 -6.14 -12.35
CA LYS A 4 -12.79 -4.70 -12.12
C LYS A 4 -11.87 -4.30 -10.99
N ILE A 5 -10.74 -3.69 -11.33
CA ILE A 5 -9.78 -3.18 -10.35
C ILE A 5 -10.02 -1.71 -10.11
N ILE A 6 -10.31 -0.93 -11.16
CA ILE A 6 -10.63 0.49 -11.06
C ILE A 6 -12.13 0.61 -10.82
N THR A 7 -12.50 1.03 -9.61
CA THR A 7 -13.91 1.17 -9.22
C THR A 7 -14.41 2.59 -9.36
N ASP A 8 -13.52 3.59 -9.19
CA ASP A 8 -13.77 5.00 -9.45
C ASP A 8 -12.54 5.66 -10.11
N LYS A 9 -12.67 5.97 -11.40
CA LYS A 9 -11.61 6.58 -12.20
C LYS A 9 -11.19 7.97 -11.68
N LYS A 10 -12.13 8.79 -11.23
CA LYS A 10 -11.85 10.17 -10.81
C LYS A 10 -11.11 10.17 -9.48
N LEU A 11 -11.54 9.34 -8.54
CA LEU A 11 -10.83 9.15 -7.27
C LEU A 11 -9.41 8.62 -7.51
N LEU A 12 -9.24 7.62 -8.39
CA LEU A 12 -7.93 7.11 -8.73
C LEU A 12 -7.02 8.19 -9.32
N GLN A 13 -7.52 9.00 -10.26
CA GLN A 13 -6.72 10.06 -10.85
C GLN A 13 -6.29 11.10 -9.81
N ASN A 14 -7.22 11.56 -8.97
CA ASN A 14 -6.91 12.50 -7.88
C ASN A 14 -5.89 11.93 -6.89
N PHE A 15 -5.96 10.62 -6.62
CA PHE A 15 -4.99 9.94 -5.77
C PHE A 15 -3.61 9.87 -6.41
N ILE A 16 -3.53 9.54 -7.70
CA ILE A 16 -2.27 9.56 -8.45
C ILE A 16 -1.67 10.96 -8.36
N ASP A 17 -2.46 12.01 -8.58
CA ASP A 17 -2.02 13.39 -8.52
C ASP A 17 -1.56 13.80 -7.11
N TRP A 18 -2.20 13.27 -6.05
CA TRP A 18 -1.82 13.46 -4.65
C TRP A 18 -0.49 12.76 -4.28
N LEU A 19 -0.10 11.68 -4.96
CA LEU A 19 1.13 10.97 -4.64
C LEU A 19 2.37 11.89 -4.82
N PRO A 20 3.41 11.73 -3.99
CA PRO A 20 4.54 12.66 -3.99
C PRO A 20 5.39 12.56 -5.26
N GLU A 21 5.78 13.69 -5.85
CA GLU A 21 6.64 13.71 -7.04
C GLU A 21 7.92 12.89 -6.85
N LEU A 22 8.28 12.12 -7.87
CA LEU A 22 9.40 11.18 -7.83
C LEU A 22 10.71 11.84 -8.26
N LYS A 23 11.80 11.49 -7.60
CA LYS A 23 13.16 11.73 -8.10
C LYS A 23 13.54 10.71 -9.19
N PRO A 24 14.58 10.96 -10.00
CA PRO A 24 14.94 10.08 -11.12
C PRO A 24 15.14 8.60 -10.77
N GLN A 25 15.68 8.32 -9.57
CA GLN A 25 15.90 6.96 -9.07
C GLN A 25 14.74 6.39 -8.24
N GLU A 26 13.64 7.14 -8.08
CA GLU A 26 12.51 6.73 -7.26
C GLU A 26 11.39 6.10 -8.10
N THR A 27 10.62 5.19 -7.48
CA THR A 27 9.43 4.57 -8.07
C THR A 27 8.36 4.33 -7.01
N TYR A 28 7.11 4.18 -7.40
CA TYR A 28 6.13 3.49 -6.55
C TYR A 28 6.21 2.00 -6.74
N TYR A 29 5.89 1.27 -5.67
CA TYR A 29 5.69 -0.17 -5.68
C TYR A 29 4.21 -0.49 -5.44
N VAL A 30 3.65 -1.35 -6.29
CA VAL A 30 2.23 -1.69 -6.30
C VAL A 30 2.06 -3.20 -6.26
N SER A 31 1.07 -3.65 -5.50
CA SER A 31 0.79 -5.05 -5.25
C SER A 31 -0.71 -5.34 -5.32
N LEU A 32 -1.10 -6.22 -6.24
CA LEU A 32 -2.44 -6.81 -6.28
C LEU A 32 -2.44 -8.08 -5.44
N LEU A 33 -3.33 -8.11 -4.45
CA LEU A 33 -3.51 -9.23 -3.53
C LEU A 33 -4.93 -9.79 -3.66
N ALA A 34 -5.05 -11.11 -3.47
CA ALA A 34 -6.29 -11.74 -3.07
C ALA A 34 -6.29 -11.95 -1.54
N ARG A 35 -7.38 -11.57 -0.89
CA ARG A 35 -7.53 -11.61 0.58
C ARG A 35 -8.61 -12.60 0.98
N SER A 36 -8.26 -13.58 1.81
CA SER A 36 -9.26 -14.53 2.34
C SER A 36 -10.28 -13.88 3.27
N LYS A 37 -9.94 -12.75 3.90
CA LYS A 37 -10.90 -11.99 4.73
C LYS A 37 -12.01 -11.29 3.94
N TYR A 38 -11.89 -11.21 2.61
CA TYR A 38 -12.89 -10.53 1.77
C TYR A 38 -13.82 -11.48 1.02
N ALA A 39 -13.35 -12.70 0.73
CA ALA A 39 -14.14 -13.74 0.08
C ALA A 39 -13.56 -15.12 0.38
N GLU A 40 -14.43 -16.14 0.35
CA GLU A 40 -14.02 -17.54 0.42
C GLU A 40 -13.23 -17.97 -0.83
N GLY A 41 -12.53 -19.11 -0.73
CA GLY A 41 -11.77 -19.67 -1.87
C GLY A 41 -10.34 -19.17 -2.03
N VAL A 42 -9.88 -18.23 -1.19
CA VAL A 42 -8.47 -17.83 -1.12
C VAL A 42 -7.77 -18.62 -0.01
N GLY A 43 -6.79 -19.45 -0.37
CA GLY A 43 -6.13 -20.37 0.55
C GLY A 43 -5.06 -19.75 1.47
N ALA A 44 -4.79 -18.46 1.35
CA ALA A 44 -3.86 -17.71 2.20
C ALA A 44 -4.45 -16.34 2.58
N ASP A 45 -4.11 -15.78 3.75
CA ASP A 45 -4.60 -14.45 4.17
C ASP A 45 -4.32 -13.36 3.12
N LYS A 46 -3.11 -13.38 2.55
CA LYS A 46 -2.65 -12.47 1.51
C LYS A 46 -1.98 -13.25 0.39
N ALA A 47 -2.75 -13.67 -0.60
CA ALA A 47 -2.20 -14.31 -1.80
C ALA A 47 -1.70 -13.22 -2.78
N GLN A 48 -0.40 -13.25 -3.07
CA GLN A 48 0.24 -12.29 -3.99
C GLN A 48 -0.05 -12.67 -5.44
N LEU A 49 -0.83 -11.85 -6.16
CA LEU A 49 -1.21 -12.12 -7.55
C LEU A 49 -0.29 -11.41 -8.55
N LYS A 50 -0.06 -10.12 -8.33
CA LYS A 50 0.80 -9.31 -9.19
C LYS A 50 1.54 -8.26 -8.39
N ARG A 51 2.80 -8.03 -8.76
CA ARG A 51 3.64 -6.95 -8.26
C ARG A 51 4.24 -6.20 -9.43
N PHE A 52 4.37 -4.89 -9.30
CA PHE A 52 5.04 -4.06 -10.29
C PHE A 52 5.46 -2.72 -9.69
N THR A 53 6.26 -1.99 -10.46
CA THR A 53 6.68 -0.62 -10.14
C THR A 53 6.13 0.36 -11.18
N SER A 54 5.93 1.62 -10.79
CA SER A 54 5.48 2.67 -11.71
C SER A 54 5.89 4.07 -11.23
N ASN A 55 5.88 5.02 -12.16
CA ASN A 55 5.77 6.45 -11.87
C ASN A 55 4.30 6.90 -11.98
N LYS A 56 4.02 8.17 -11.67
CA LYS A 56 2.65 8.75 -11.76
C LYS A 56 2.09 8.66 -13.18
N GLU A 57 2.90 9.00 -14.19
CA GLU A 57 2.53 9.03 -15.61
C GLU A 57 1.90 7.71 -16.09
N TYR A 58 2.52 6.58 -15.75
CA TYR A 58 2.07 5.25 -16.22
C TYR A 58 1.22 4.49 -15.21
N LEU A 59 1.00 5.03 -14.00
CA LEU A 59 0.36 4.29 -12.91
C LEU A 59 -1.07 3.90 -13.27
N PHE A 60 -1.85 4.81 -13.84
CA PHE A 60 -3.22 4.54 -14.27
C PHE A 60 -3.29 3.37 -15.26
N ASP A 61 -2.47 3.43 -16.32
CA ASP A 61 -2.48 2.41 -17.38
C ASP A 61 -2.00 1.06 -16.88
N LYS A 62 -0.97 1.02 -16.01
CA LYS A 62 -0.51 -0.23 -15.39
C LYS A 62 -1.56 -0.84 -14.47
N ILE A 63 -2.33 -0.02 -13.76
CA ILE A 63 -3.46 -0.51 -12.95
C ILE A 63 -4.56 -1.07 -13.87
N LYS A 64 -4.88 -0.37 -14.97
CA LYS A 64 -5.86 -0.84 -15.95
C LYS A 64 -5.47 -2.19 -16.57
N GLN A 65 -4.18 -2.45 -16.76
CA GLN A 65 -3.67 -3.75 -17.25
C GLN A 65 -3.96 -4.92 -16.29
N LEU A 66 -4.34 -4.66 -15.03
CA LEU A 66 -4.76 -5.69 -14.08
C LEU A 66 -6.22 -6.13 -14.30
N GLU A 67 -7.00 -5.40 -15.09
CA GLU A 67 -8.37 -5.75 -15.49
C GLU A 67 -8.37 -6.76 -16.64
N CYS A 68 -7.75 -7.92 -16.40
CA CYS A 68 -7.73 -9.04 -17.32
C CYS A 68 -9.02 -9.87 -17.26
N GLU A 69 -9.17 -10.81 -18.19
CA GLU A 69 -10.31 -11.72 -18.21
C GLU A 69 -10.46 -12.44 -16.86
N ILE A 70 -11.70 -12.59 -16.39
CA ILE A 70 -12.00 -13.41 -15.20
C ILE A 70 -11.38 -14.80 -15.39
N ASP A 71 -10.94 -15.43 -14.29
CA ASP A 71 -10.17 -16.68 -14.26
C ASP A 71 -8.71 -16.57 -14.68
N SER A 72 -8.23 -15.40 -15.09
CA SER A 72 -6.78 -15.18 -15.33
C SER A 72 -5.96 -15.26 -14.05
N TYR A 73 -6.54 -14.90 -12.90
CA TYR A 73 -5.91 -15.06 -11.59
C TYR A 73 -6.37 -16.37 -10.95
N LYS A 74 -5.41 -17.27 -10.69
CA LYS A 74 -5.68 -18.57 -10.07
C LYS A 74 -4.75 -18.86 -8.90
N GLN A 75 -5.27 -19.57 -7.90
CA GLN A 75 -4.47 -20.14 -6.82
C GLN A 75 -4.79 -21.62 -6.69
N LYS A 76 -3.76 -22.47 -6.80
CA LYS A 76 -3.90 -23.95 -6.78
C LYS A 76 -4.97 -24.47 -7.76
N GLY A 77 -5.07 -23.84 -8.94
CA GLY A 77 -6.01 -24.21 -10.00
C GLY A 77 -7.40 -23.56 -9.88
N ASN A 78 -7.76 -22.99 -8.72
CA ASN A 78 -9.04 -22.32 -8.52
C ASN A 78 -8.95 -20.85 -8.89
N SER A 79 -10.01 -20.34 -9.54
CA SER A 79 -10.12 -18.93 -9.88
C SER A 79 -10.27 -18.07 -8.63
N ILE A 80 -9.64 -16.90 -8.67
CA ILE A 80 -9.78 -15.90 -7.61
C ILE A 80 -11.08 -15.12 -7.83
N PRO A 81 -11.97 -15.00 -6.83
CA PRO A 81 -13.19 -14.22 -6.95
C PRO A 81 -12.88 -12.71 -7.00
N GLN A 82 -13.72 -11.94 -7.68
CA GLN A 82 -13.60 -10.48 -7.79
C GLN A 82 -13.56 -9.81 -6.41
N GLU A 83 -14.37 -10.30 -5.48
CA GLU A 83 -14.54 -9.80 -4.12
C GLU A 83 -13.32 -10.07 -3.25
N ALA A 84 -12.40 -10.95 -3.64
CA ALA A 84 -11.13 -11.13 -2.93
C ALA A 84 -10.09 -10.07 -3.28
N LEU A 85 -10.25 -9.35 -4.40
CA LEU A 85 -9.20 -8.52 -4.97
C LEU A 85 -9.06 -7.20 -4.24
N ALA A 86 -7.82 -6.89 -3.87
CA ALA A 86 -7.44 -5.62 -3.29
C ALA A 86 -6.09 -5.14 -3.83
N LEU A 87 -6.06 -3.91 -4.32
CA LEU A 87 -4.85 -3.27 -4.85
C LEU A 87 -4.21 -2.37 -3.79
N TYR A 88 -2.91 -2.52 -3.58
CA TYR A 88 -2.15 -1.76 -2.61
C TYR A 88 -0.93 -1.07 -3.24
N ILE A 89 -0.51 0.03 -2.65
CA ILE A 89 0.65 0.83 -3.06
C ILE A 89 1.42 1.29 -1.82
N THR A 90 2.74 1.44 -1.95
CA THR A 90 3.50 2.19 -0.95
C THR A 90 3.44 3.69 -1.28
N PRO A 91 2.88 4.55 -0.42
CA PRO A 91 2.74 5.98 -0.73
C PRO A 91 4.10 6.71 -0.70
N ASN A 92 5.04 6.22 0.11
CA ASN A 92 6.41 6.71 0.10
C ASN A 92 7.19 6.10 -1.08
N PRO A 93 7.95 6.91 -1.84
CA PRO A 93 8.75 6.43 -2.95
C PRO A 93 9.83 5.41 -2.55
N ARG A 94 10.07 4.43 -3.44
CA ARG A 94 11.12 3.42 -3.33
C ARG A 94 12.35 3.83 -4.13
N ASP A 95 13.54 3.67 -3.58
CA ASP A 95 14.81 4.00 -4.24
C ASP A 95 15.37 2.78 -4.99
N LEU A 96 15.47 2.88 -6.31
CA LEU A 96 15.92 1.79 -7.19
C LEU A 96 17.43 1.55 -7.10
N GLU A 97 18.24 2.57 -6.82
CA GLU A 97 19.69 2.40 -6.65
C GLU A 97 20.00 1.60 -5.38
N GLU A 98 19.33 1.92 -4.27
CA GLU A 98 19.46 1.18 -3.02
C GLU A 98 18.94 -0.24 -3.17
N ALA A 99 17.78 -0.42 -3.81
CA ALA A 99 17.21 -1.74 -4.07
C ALA A 99 18.14 -2.60 -4.93
N THR A 100 18.82 -2.01 -5.93
CA THR A 100 19.82 -2.70 -6.76
C THR A 100 20.99 -3.19 -5.91
N LYS A 101 21.54 -2.33 -5.06
CA LYS A 101 22.66 -2.67 -4.15
C LYS A 101 22.26 -3.81 -3.19
N LYS A 102 21.07 -3.73 -2.57
CA LYS A 102 20.59 -4.80 -1.68
C LYS A 102 20.28 -6.10 -2.42
N SER A 103 19.79 -6.01 -3.66
CA SER A 103 19.54 -7.20 -4.49
C SER A 103 20.84 -7.93 -4.82
N LEU A 104 21.93 -7.21 -5.12
CA LEU A 104 23.24 -7.81 -5.33
C LEU A 104 23.71 -8.61 -4.11
N VAL A 105 23.62 -8.02 -2.92
CA VAL A 105 23.97 -8.70 -1.66
C VAL A 105 23.09 -9.93 -1.47
N LYS A 106 21.77 -9.79 -1.67
CA LYS A 106 20.82 -10.90 -1.55
C LYS A 106 21.14 -12.06 -2.50
N PHE A 107 21.53 -11.76 -3.72
CA PHE A 107 21.92 -12.78 -4.70
C PHE A 107 23.22 -13.48 -4.32
N ALA A 108 24.23 -12.74 -3.85
CA ALA A 108 25.46 -13.34 -3.34
C ALA A 108 25.18 -14.31 -2.19
N GLU A 109 24.27 -13.97 -1.28
CA GLU A 109 23.85 -14.89 -0.21
C GLU A 109 23.14 -16.14 -0.75
N LEU A 110 22.22 -15.97 -1.71
CA LEU A 110 21.40 -17.05 -2.23
C LEU A 110 22.21 -18.10 -3.00
N ILE A 111 23.24 -17.68 -3.76
CA ILE A 111 24.08 -18.62 -4.53
C ILE A 111 25.00 -19.47 -3.65
N THR A 112 25.28 -19.06 -2.41
CA THR A 112 26.10 -19.84 -1.46
C THR A 112 25.32 -20.93 -0.74
N LYS A 113 23.98 -20.95 -0.89
CA LYS A 113 23.07 -21.87 -0.20
C LYS A 113 22.47 -22.86 -1.20
N LYS A 114 22.00 -24.01 -0.70
CA LYS A 114 21.20 -24.93 -1.51
C LYS A 114 19.96 -24.21 -2.05
N TYR A 115 19.62 -24.44 -3.32
CA TYR A 115 18.46 -23.83 -3.93
C TYR A 115 17.17 -24.18 -3.19
N THR A 116 16.41 -23.15 -2.80
CA THR A 116 15.16 -23.24 -2.02
C THR A 116 13.92 -22.86 -2.82
N GLY A 117 14.02 -22.75 -4.15
CA GLY A 117 12.91 -22.29 -5.00
C GLY A 117 12.80 -20.77 -5.12
N TYR A 118 13.86 -20.01 -4.81
CA TYR A 118 13.83 -18.55 -4.95
C TYR A 118 13.67 -18.15 -6.42
N ASN A 119 13.03 -16.99 -6.64
CA ASN A 119 12.86 -16.37 -7.95
C ASN A 119 13.55 -15.00 -7.95
N PRO A 120 14.65 -14.80 -8.71
CA PRO A 120 15.42 -13.55 -8.67
C PRO A 120 14.60 -12.28 -8.92
N HIS A 121 13.63 -12.33 -9.83
CA HIS A 121 12.75 -11.19 -10.09
C HIS A 121 11.86 -10.87 -8.88
N GLN A 122 11.34 -11.89 -8.19
CA GLN A 122 10.58 -11.70 -6.96
C GLN A 122 11.46 -11.19 -5.81
N GLU A 123 12.71 -11.61 -5.72
CA GLU A 123 13.66 -11.09 -4.72
C GLU A 123 13.93 -9.60 -4.95
N VAL A 124 14.17 -9.18 -6.19
CA VAL A 124 14.38 -7.75 -6.53
C VAL A 124 13.15 -6.92 -6.16
N LEU A 125 11.95 -7.39 -6.51
CA LEU A 125 10.71 -6.69 -6.13
C LEU A 125 10.55 -6.57 -4.60
N SER A 126 10.96 -7.58 -3.84
CA SER A 126 10.97 -7.52 -2.39
C SER A 126 11.99 -6.50 -1.86
N GLN A 127 13.17 -6.40 -2.47
CA GLN A 127 14.15 -5.36 -2.12
C GLN A 127 13.63 -3.96 -2.45
N ILE A 128 13.01 -3.77 -3.63
CA ILE A 128 12.39 -2.49 -4.01
C ILE A 128 11.33 -2.08 -2.99
N GLN A 129 10.45 -2.99 -2.59
CA GLN A 129 9.43 -2.71 -1.56
C GLN A 129 10.07 -2.19 -0.25
N GLN A 130 11.23 -2.72 0.15
CA GLN A 130 11.88 -2.39 1.42
C GLN A 130 12.74 -1.12 1.37
N CYS A 131 13.08 -0.62 0.18
CA CYS A 131 13.98 0.52 0.00
C CYS A 131 13.26 1.88 0.03
N CYS A 132 12.61 2.22 1.14
CA CYS A 132 12.08 3.57 1.38
C CYS A 132 13.19 4.50 1.84
N LYS A 133 13.70 5.34 0.93
CA LYS A 133 14.71 6.35 1.29
C LYS A 133 14.10 7.68 1.73
N ARG A 134 13.01 8.09 1.08
CA ARG A 134 12.31 9.34 1.40
C ARG A 134 10.97 9.03 2.05
N LYS A 135 10.95 9.14 3.37
CA LYS A 135 9.74 8.97 4.17
C LYS A 135 9.01 10.31 4.27
N ILE A 136 7.90 10.41 3.55
CA ILE A 136 7.06 11.61 3.42
C ILE A 136 5.89 11.47 4.37
N TYR A 137 5.25 10.29 4.32
CA TYR A 137 4.16 9.91 5.17
C TYR A 137 4.61 8.88 6.20
N PHE A 138 4.09 9.02 7.41
CA PHE A 138 4.06 7.96 8.40
C PHE A 138 2.64 7.43 8.49
N ASP A 139 2.48 6.13 8.26
CA ASP A 139 1.18 5.46 8.26
C ASP A 139 0.86 4.89 9.65
N LEU A 140 -0.39 5.09 10.06
CA LEU A 140 -1.01 4.48 11.23
C LEU A 140 -2.32 3.84 10.76
N ASP A 141 -2.38 2.51 10.74
CA ASP A 141 -3.55 1.73 10.35
C ASP A 141 -4.46 1.52 11.57
N PHE A 142 -5.68 2.01 11.48
CA PHE A 142 -6.71 1.87 12.51
C PHE A 142 -7.80 0.90 12.02
N ASP A 143 -7.96 -0.24 12.68
CA ASP A 143 -8.96 -1.27 12.32
C ASP A 143 -10.01 -1.42 13.43
N GLY A 144 -11.27 -1.60 13.05
CA GLY A 144 -12.37 -1.87 13.99
C GLY A 144 -12.76 -0.72 14.93
N VAL A 145 -12.51 0.54 14.55
CA VAL A 145 -12.84 1.73 15.35
C VAL A 145 -13.75 2.71 14.61
N ASP A 146 -14.45 3.56 15.37
CA ASP A 146 -15.19 4.69 14.79
C ASP A 146 -14.21 5.77 14.32
N ILE A 147 -14.31 6.14 13.05
CA ILE A 147 -13.40 7.10 12.42
C ILE A 147 -13.56 8.49 13.03
N GLY A 148 -14.79 8.94 13.30
CA GLY A 148 -15.07 10.28 13.80
C GLY A 148 -14.52 10.50 15.21
N GLU A 149 -14.79 9.56 16.10
CA GLU A 149 -14.27 9.57 17.48
C GLU A 149 -12.75 9.47 17.50
N THR A 150 -12.18 8.56 16.71
CA THR A 150 -10.73 8.37 16.65
C THR A 150 -10.03 9.61 16.11
N LEU A 151 -10.55 10.22 15.03
CA LEU A 151 -9.97 11.46 14.49
C LEU A 151 -10.10 12.64 15.45
N THR A 152 -11.18 12.71 16.24
CA THR A 152 -11.34 13.72 17.29
C THR A 152 -10.25 13.58 18.35
N GLU A 153 -9.90 12.36 18.74
CA GLU A 153 -8.79 12.10 19.65
C GLU A 153 -7.43 12.40 19.02
N VAL A 154 -7.18 11.96 17.79
CA VAL A 154 -5.95 12.23 17.03
C VAL A 154 -5.65 13.73 16.98
N LYS A 155 -6.66 14.55 16.68
CA LYS A 155 -6.52 16.02 16.54
C LYS A 155 -6.15 16.75 17.83
N LYS A 156 -6.22 16.10 19.00
CA LYS A 156 -5.71 16.66 20.27
C LYS A 156 -4.18 16.59 20.39
N HIS A 157 -3.56 15.73 19.59
CA HIS A 157 -2.14 15.36 19.75
C HIS A 157 -1.25 15.80 18.59
N ILE A 158 -1.83 16.32 17.51
CA ILE A 158 -1.13 16.77 16.30
C ILE A 158 -1.96 17.79 15.52
N ASN A 159 -1.32 18.66 14.74
CA ASN A 159 -2.00 19.63 13.88
C ASN A 159 -2.70 18.94 12.69
N SER A 160 -3.90 19.40 12.34
CA SER A 160 -4.73 18.77 11.31
C SER A 160 -4.14 18.84 9.89
N GLU A 161 -3.35 19.87 9.60
CA GLU A 161 -2.78 20.12 8.26
C GLU A 161 -1.79 19.04 7.79
N CYS A 162 -1.27 18.22 8.70
CA CYS A 162 -0.40 17.10 8.35
C CYS A 162 -1.16 15.77 8.17
N LEU A 163 -2.48 15.74 8.33
CA LEU A 163 -3.25 14.51 8.33
C LEU A 163 -3.93 14.26 6.98
N ASN A 164 -3.74 13.07 6.44
CA ASN A 164 -4.50 12.58 5.29
C ASN A 164 -5.18 11.27 5.72
N VAL A 165 -6.51 11.22 5.65
CA VAL A 165 -7.28 10.09 6.19
C VAL A 165 -7.86 9.26 5.05
N LEU A 166 -7.35 8.06 4.87
CA LEU A 166 -7.79 7.10 3.86
C LEU A 166 -8.75 6.09 4.48
N GLN A 167 -10.04 6.21 4.16
CA GLN A 167 -11.02 5.23 4.58
C GLN A 167 -10.87 3.92 3.78
N THR A 168 -11.00 2.80 4.47
CA THR A 168 -10.89 1.44 3.94
C THR A 168 -12.13 0.62 4.29
N ARG A 169 -12.20 -0.64 3.82
CA ARG A 169 -13.33 -1.54 4.12
C ARG A 169 -13.53 -1.82 5.62
N GLY A 170 -12.46 -1.91 6.41
CA GLY A 170 -12.52 -2.31 7.83
C GLY A 170 -12.22 -1.19 8.83
N GLY A 171 -11.64 -0.09 8.37
CA GLY A 171 -11.16 0.99 9.21
C GLY A 171 -10.54 2.09 8.35
N PHE A 172 -9.39 2.65 8.74
CA PHE A 172 -8.74 3.71 7.98
C PHE A 172 -7.23 3.76 8.19
N HIS A 173 -6.51 4.23 7.17
CA HIS A 173 -5.12 4.64 7.30
C HIS A 173 -5.06 6.14 7.59
N LEU A 174 -4.33 6.51 8.64
CA LEU A 174 -3.96 7.89 8.92
C LEU A 174 -2.52 8.14 8.43
N LEU A 175 -2.39 8.84 7.32
CA LEU A 175 -1.12 9.22 6.73
C LEU A 175 -0.69 10.59 7.22
N VAL A 176 0.28 10.60 8.14
CA VAL A 176 0.87 11.81 8.71
C VAL A 176 2.00 12.31 7.82
N GLU A 177 1.83 13.48 7.20
CA GLU A 177 2.86 14.14 6.39
C GLU A 177 3.92 14.79 7.29
N LEU A 178 5.09 14.17 7.35
CA LEU A 178 6.12 14.48 8.34
C LEU A 178 6.64 15.92 8.24
N SER A 179 6.72 16.48 7.04
CA SER A 179 7.18 17.86 6.81
C SER A 179 6.20 18.94 7.27
N LYS A 180 4.94 18.57 7.54
CA LYS A 180 3.88 19.48 7.98
C LYS A 180 3.59 19.42 9.47
N ILE A 181 4.32 18.59 10.22
CA ILE A 181 4.17 18.52 11.68
C ILE A 181 4.71 19.81 12.28
N GLU A 182 3.89 20.50 13.07
CA GLU A 182 4.35 21.69 13.77
C GLU A 182 5.35 21.34 14.88
N LYS A 183 6.33 22.22 15.10
CA LYS A 183 7.44 22.01 16.06
C LYS A 183 6.98 21.59 17.46
N GLN A 184 5.83 22.09 17.92
CA GLN A 184 5.27 21.76 19.23
C GLN A 184 4.87 20.28 19.38
N TYR A 185 4.57 19.60 18.27
CA TYR A 185 4.16 18.20 18.27
C TYR A 185 5.30 17.22 17.95
N GLU A 186 6.40 17.65 17.32
CA GLU A 186 7.49 16.80 16.79
C GLU A 186 7.94 15.68 17.73
N LYS A 187 8.06 15.97 19.04
CA LYS A 187 8.55 15.01 20.04
C LYS A 187 7.46 14.14 20.67
N THR A 188 6.18 14.50 20.51
CA THR A 188 5.09 13.91 21.29
C THR A 188 4.01 13.23 20.44
N TRP A 189 3.87 13.59 19.16
CA TRP A 189 2.79 13.06 18.32
C TRP A 189 2.86 11.53 18.21
N TYR A 190 4.03 10.97 17.95
CA TYR A 190 4.19 9.53 17.69
C TYR A 190 3.74 8.64 18.87
N PRO A 191 4.28 8.80 20.10
CA PRO A 191 3.84 7.99 21.22
C PRO A 191 2.37 8.22 21.57
N LYS A 192 1.83 9.43 21.37
CA LYS A 192 0.43 9.75 21.64
C LYS A 192 -0.51 9.07 20.65
N LEU A 193 -0.26 9.20 19.35
CA LEU A 193 -1.12 8.61 18.32
C LEU A 193 -1.07 7.08 18.33
N THR A 194 0.11 6.50 18.55
CA THR A 194 0.25 5.03 18.60
C THR A 194 -0.35 4.38 19.85
N ALA A 195 -0.69 5.16 20.87
CA ALA A 195 -1.38 4.71 22.07
C ALA A 195 -2.91 4.76 21.93
N ILE A 196 -3.43 5.37 20.87
CA ILE A 196 -4.88 5.43 20.61
C ILE A 196 -5.37 4.02 20.27
N THR A 197 -6.50 3.63 20.88
CA THR A 197 -7.15 2.34 20.64
C THR A 197 -7.41 2.12 19.14
N GLY A 198 -7.15 0.90 18.68
CA GLY A 198 -7.33 0.52 17.27
C GLY A 198 -6.12 0.73 16.38
N CYS A 199 -5.07 1.44 16.83
CA CYS A 199 -3.82 1.55 16.09
C CYS A 199 -3.11 0.17 16.03
N ASP A 200 -3.15 -0.50 14.87
CA ASP A 200 -2.60 -1.83 14.66
C ASP A 200 -1.19 -1.75 14.03
N VAL A 201 -1.13 -1.47 12.72
CA VAL A 201 0.12 -1.43 11.96
C VAL A 201 0.63 0.01 11.82
N LYS A 202 1.94 0.21 11.95
CA LYS A 202 2.56 1.54 11.90
C LYS A 202 3.87 1.59 11.14
N GLY A 203 4.11 2.69 10.44
CA GLY A 203 5.36 2.97 9.76
C GLY A 203 5.19 3.25 8.27
N ASP A 204 5.81 2.41 7.45
CA ASP A 204 5.84 2.57 6.00
C ASP A 204 5.20 1.36 5.34
N ASN A 205 3.87 1.37 5.29
CA ASN A 205 3.07 0.23 4.89
C ASN A 205 2.56 0.35 3.45
N LEU A 206 2.05 -0.77 2.96
CA LEU A 206 1.18 -0.81 1.79
C LEU A 206 -0.21 -0.31 2.18
N ILE A 207 -0.70 0.74 1.52
CA ILE A 207 -2.06 1.24 1.69
C ILE A 207 -2.94 0.81 0.50
N PRO A 208 -4.26 0.63 0.69
CA PRO A 208 -5.19 0.45 -0.43
C PRO A 208 -5.11 1.61 -1.41
N VAL A 209 -5.13 1.32 -2.71
CA VAL A 209 -5.18 2.36 -3.74
C VAL A 209 -6.57 2.98 -3.77
N VAL A 210 -6.64 4.30 -3.61
CA VAL A 210 -7.90 5.06 -3.72
C VAL A 210 -8.51 4.91 -5.11
N GLY A 211 -9.83 4.75 -5.18
CA GLY A 211 -10.55 4.54 -6.45
C GLY A 211 -10.40 3.14 -7.04
N CYS A 212 -9.80 2.20 -6.31
CA CYS A 212 -9.65 0.81 -6.72
C CYS A 212 -10.40 -0.17 -5.80
N SER A 213 -10.52 -1.43 -6.20
CA SER A 213 -11.16 -2.46 -5.37
C SER A 213 -10.35 -2.74 -4.09
N GLN A 214 -11.06 -2.85 -2.98
CA GLN A 214 -10.64 -3.46 -1.72
C GLN A 214 -11.74 -4.42 -1.23
N GLY A 215 -11.90 -5.52 -1.96
CA GLY A 215 -12.93 -6.51 -1.72
C GLY A 215 -14.35 -5.93 -1.70
N GLY A 216 -14.78 -5.35 -2.83
CA GLY A 216 -16.11 -4.75 -2.99
C GLY A 216 -16.25 -3.34 -2.39
N PHE A 217 -15.27 -2.87 -1.63
CA PHE A 217 -15.19 -1.48 -1.17
C PHE A 217 -14.29 -0.64 -2.10
N THR A 218 -14.56 0.66 -2.19
CA THR A 218 -13.71 1.64 -2.89
C THR A 218 -13.04 2.56 -1.88
N PRO A 219 -11.73 2.38 -1.59
CA PRO A 219 -10.98 3.27 -0.71
C PRO A 219 -11.00 4.69 -1.24
N HIS A 220 -11.11 5.65 -0.31
CA HIS A 220 -11.17 7.07 -0.63
C HIS A 220 -10.67 7.91 0.54
N PHE A 221 -10.12 9.08 0.22
CA PHE A 221 -9.80 10.06 1.25
C PHE A 221 -11.07 10.72 1.77
N ILE A 222 -11.13 10.89 3.09
CA ILE A 222 -12.15 11.70 3.75
C ILE A 222 -11.56 13.05 4.14
N LYS A 223 -12.41 14.08 4.14
CA LYS A 223 -12.05 15.46 4.49
C LYS A 223 -12.39 15.76 5.93
#